data_AF-A0A1V1T420-F1
#
_entry.id   AF-A0A1V1T420-F1
#
_cell.length_a   1.000
_cell.length_b   1.000
_cell.length_c   1.000
_cell.angle_alpha   90.00
_cell.angle_beta   90.00
_cell.angle_gamma   90.00
#
_symmetry.space_group_name_H-M   'P 1'
#
loop_
_entity.id
_entity.type
_entity.pdbx_description
1 polymer ?
#
loop_
_entity_poly.entity_id
_entity_poly.type
_entity_poly.pdbx_seq_one_letter_code
_entity_poly.pdbx_strand_id
1 'polypeptide(L)'
;MKFSSIVSSLALSGAVAAHPSSSCGKGGKHPTTVIAGVEVIDTPIVRDVRTFIEEYYKDYQPYLTNHLYRTWLFGAAAINNNATLKASLDLEVHAVGSMLHDLGWDIKPHSPYVTADYSFEVDSGRFAMDWIKNWTATNGGAKEWDEVRLQKVNLGILLQTFVGSNEFVFPESYWITKSVGFEFPTPESPLIGAENYDNIWKAYSNSTMFRGTNFTFTNMAVYKPAATYTTFLSEFGLHYVPGYNNTDNTLFALIEAGLQGEIAEYPDVPFVQSIPPNGANPLE
;
A
#
# COMPACT_ATOMS: atom_id res chain seq x y z
N MET A 1 45.65 44.95 6.50
CA MET A 1 44.85 44.18 5.52
C MET A 1 43.40 44.26 5.95
N LYS A 2 42.54 44.80 5.09
CA LYS A 2 41.10 44.97 5.32
C LYS A 2 40.44 43.61 5.08
N PHE A 3 39.65 43.11 6.03
CA PHE A 3 38.67 42.07 5.76
C PHE A 3 37.29 42.54 6.21
N SER A 4 36.41 42.50 5.22
CA SER A 4 35.07 43.08 5.18
C SER A 4 34.11 42.22 6.00
N SER A 5 33.36 42.85 6.89
CA SER A 5 32.18 42.27 7.53
C SER A 5 31.02 42.28 6.53
N ILE A 6 30.69 41.10 6.00
CA ILE A 6 29.46 40.91 5.23
C ILE A 6 28.32 40.73 6.22
N VAL A 7 27.47 41.75 6.29
CA VAL A 7 26.17 41.72 6.95
C VAL A 7 25.28 40.80 6.13
N SER A 8 24.96 39.63 6.67
CA SER A 8 23.96 38.75 6.06
C SER A 8 22.57 39.22 6.49
N SER A 9 21.86 39.81 5.54
CA SER A 9 20.50 40.29 5.68
C SER A 9 19.56 39.14 6.03
N LEU A 10 18.96 39.20 7.22
CA LEU A 10 17.83 38.37 7.61
C LEU A 10 16.62 38.76 6.73
N ALA A 11 16.34 37.99 5.68
CA ALA A 11 15.11 38.12 4.92
C ALA A 11 13.98 37.47 5.72
N LEU A 12 13.23 38.31 6.45
CA LEU A 12 11.97 37.95 7.09
C LEU A 12 10.95 37.61 5.99
N SER A 13 10.91 36.34 5.60
CA SER A 13 9.90 35.83 4.68
C SER A 13 8.60 35.77 5.46
N GLY A 14 7.69 36.71 5.17
CA GLY A 14 6.36 36.72 5.77
C GLY A 14 5.68 35.38 5.55
N ALA A 15 5.24 34.75 6.64
CA ALA A 15 4.32 33.65 6.58
C ALA A 15 3.02 34.17 5.96
N VAL A 16 2.90 34.05 4.64
CA VAL A 16 1.61 34.06 3.97
C VAL A 16 0.90 32.85 4.54
N ALA A 17 -0.08 33.09 5.40
CA ALA A 17 -1.04 32.07 5.78
C ALA A 17 -1.54 31.45 4.48
N ALA A 18 -1.15 30.21 4.22
CA ALA A 18 -1.66 29.45 3.11
C ALA A 18 -3.18 29.40 3.31
N HIS A 19 -3.90 30.19 2.51
CA HIS A 19 -5.33 30.00 2.38
C HIS A 19 -5.52 28.54 1.98
N PRO A 20 -6.33 27.76 2.72
CA PRO A 20 -6.63 26.41 2.30
C PRO A 20 -7.24 26.53 0.91
N SER A 21 -6.56 25.98 -0.08
CA SER A 21 -7.12 25.86 -1.42
C SER A 21 -8.40 25.05 -1.27
N SER A 22 -9.53 25.73 -1.42
CA SER A 22 -10.84 25.13 -1.56
C SER A 22 -10.91 24.42 -2.91
N SER A 23 -10.22 23.28 -3.01
CA SER A 23 -10.34 22.33 -4.11
C SER A 23 -11.16 21.15 -3.61
N CYS A 24 -12.42 21.09 -4.07
CA CYS A 24 -13.37 19.97 -4.08
C CYS A 24 -13.15 18.86 -3.01
N GLY A 25 -13.93 18.82 -1.93
CA GLY A 25 -15.27 18.26 -1.99
C GLY A 25 -16.27 19.03 -1.14
N LYS A 26 -17.29 19.58 -1.80
CA LYS A 26 -18.50 20.08 -1.14
C LYS A 26 -19.20 18.89 -0.48
N GLY A 27 -19.68 19.08 0.75
CA GLY A 27 -20.52 18.15 1.49
C GLY A 27 -21.88 17.84 0.83
N GLY A 28 -21.86 17.21 -0.34
CA GLY A 28 -22.95 16.33 -0.76
C GLY A 28 -22.73 14.99 -0.08
N LYS A 29 -23.73 14.49 0.65
CA LYS A 29 -23.70 13.10 1.13
C LYS A 29 -23.56 12.21 -0.10
N HIS A 30 -22.41 11.55 -0.26
CA HIS A 30 -22.32 10.45 -1.22
C HIS A 30 -23.37 9.39 -0.84
N PRO A 31 -24.00 8.76 -1.84
CA PRO A 31 -24.90 7.64 -1.57
C PRO A 31 -24.16 6.57 -0.76
N THR A 32 -24.87 5.93 0.15
CA THR A 32 -24.38 4.78 0.91
C THR A 32 -25.29 3.58 0.69
N THR A 33 -24.74 2.40 0.94
CA THR A 33 -25.49 1.14 0.99
C THR A 33 -24.97 0.29 2.15
N VAL A 34 -25.56 -0.88 2.37
CA VAL A 34 -25.11 -1.82 3.42
C VAL A 34 -24.65 -3.12 2.77
N ILE A 35 -23.41 -3.52 3.06
CA ILE A 35 -22.80 -4.77 2.60
C ILE A 35 -22.29 -5.51 3.83
N ALA A 36 -22.69 -6.77 4.01
CA ALA A 36 -22.32 -7.58 5.17
C ALA A 36 -22.52 -6.83 6.52
N GLY A 37 -23.64 -6.10 6.66
CA GLY A 37 -23.94 -5.34 7.87
C GLY A 37 -23.19 -4.01 8.03
N VAL A 38 -22.25 -3.67 7.13
CA VAL A 38 -21.45 -2.43 7.19
C VAL A 38 -22.01 -1.38 6.23
N GLU A 39 -22.23 -0.16 6.72
CA GLU A 39 -22.52 0.98 5.85
C GLU A 39 -21.28 1.34 5.03
N VAL A 40 -21.41 1.40 3.71
CA VAL A 40 -20.32 1.72 2.79
C VAL A 40 -20.74 2.78 1.79
N ILE A 41 -19.76 3.52 1.25
CA ILE A 41 -19.99 4.44 0.14
C ILE A 41 -20.43 3.66 -1.11
N ASP A 42 -21.35 4.22 -1.88
CA ASP A 42 -22.04 3.54 -2.98
C ASP A 42 -22.08 4.41 -4.26
N THR A 43 -20.91 4.92 -4.65
CA THR A 43 -20.75 5.68 -5.89
C THR A 43 -20.61 4.75 -7.10
N PRO A 44 -20.81 5.25 -8.34
CA PRO A 44 -20.68 4.43 -9.55
C PRO A 44 -19.34 3.69 -9.66
N ILE A 45 -18.21 4.37 -9.40
CA ILE A 45 -16.89 3.73 -9.47
C ILE A 45 -16.73 2.62 -8.44
N VAL A 46 -17.29 2.77 -7.23
CA VAL A 46 -17.24 1.74 -6.19
C VAL A 46 -18.06 0.51 -6.61
N ARG A 47 -19.23 0.70 -7.22
CA ARG A 47 -20.03 -0.41 -7.78
C ARG A 47 -19.31 -1.13 -8.92
N ASP A 48 -18.62 -0.38 -9.77
CA ASP A 48 -17.90 -0.95 -10.91
C ASP A 48 -16.62 -1.66 -10.48
N VAL A 49 -15.89 -1.17 -9.47
CA VAL A 49 -14.76 -1.90 -8.86
C VAL A 49 -15.25 -3.22 -8.26
N ARG A 50 -16.37 -3.21 -7.52
CA ARG A 50 -16.98 -4.44 -6.97
C ARG A 50 -17.31 -5.45 -8.05
N THR A 51 -18.02 -5.00 -9.08
CA THR A 51 -18.37 -5.86 -10.24
C THR A 51 -17.11 -6.41 -10.91
N PHE A 52 -16.09 -5.56 -11.07
CA PHE A 52 -14.82 -5.95 -11.65
C PHE A 52 -14.13 -7.05 -10.83
N ILE A 53 -13.94 -6.88 -9.50
CA ILE A 53 -13.27 -7.90 -8.68
C ILE A 53 -14.09 -9.19 -8.52
N GLU A 54 -15.41 -9.10 -8.61
CA GLU A 54 -16.31 -10.26 -8.58
C GLU A 54 -16.16 -11.09 -9.85
N GLU A 55 -16.23 -10.46 -11.03
CA GLU A 55 -16.15 -11.17 -12.30
C GLU A 55 -14.72 -11.58 -12.66
N TYR A 56 -13.72 -10.74 -12.40
CA TYR A 56 -12.34 -10.96 -12.84
C TYR A 56 -11.62 -12.11 -12.11
N TYR A 57 -11.98 -12.36 -10.86
CA TYR A 57 -11.34 -13.37 -10.02
C TYR A 57 -12.20 -14.61 -9.77
N LYS A 58 -13.48 -14.60 -10.17
CA LYS A 58 -14.48 -15.66 -9.94
C LYS A 58 -13.94 -17.08 -10.15
N ASP A 59 -13.31 -17.31 -11.30
CA ASP A 59 -12.93 -18.66 -11.74
C ASP A 59 -11.47 -19.04 -11.38
N TYR A 60 -10.63 -18.06 -11.04
CA TYR A 60 -9.18 -18.27 -10.84
C TYR A 60 -8.72 -18.05 -9.41
N GLN A 61 -9.22 -17.01 -8.73
CA GLN A 61 -8.76 -16.60 -7.40
C GLN A 61 -9.92 -16.10 -6.53
N PRO A 62 -10.98 -16.91 -6.29
CA PRO A 62 -12.14 -16.45 -5.50
C PRO A 62 -11.78 -16.03 -4.06
N TYR A 63 -10.68 -16.55 -3.50
CA TYR A 63 -10.18 -16.09 -2.20
C TYR A 63 -9.71 -14.63 -2.23
N LEU A 64 -9.22 -14.16 -3.37
CA LEU A 64 -8.76 -12.79 -3.57
C LEU A 64 -9.95 -11.83 -3.57
N THR A 65 -11.07 -12.17 -4.22
CA THR A 65 -12.31 -11.39 -4.11
C THR A 65 -12.74 -11.24 -2.64
N ASN A 66 -12.76 -12.33 -1.88
CA ASN A 66 -13.12 -12.28 -0.46
C ASN A 66 -12.13 -11.42 0.35
N HIS A 67 -10.83 -11.54 0.07
CA HIS A 67 -9.78 -10.74 0.69
C HIS A 67 -10.00 -9.23 0.44
N LEU A 68 -10.15 -8.82 -0.82
CA LEU A 68 -10.39 -7.43 -1.21
C LEU A 68 -11.64 -6.86 -0.55
N TYR A 69 -12.72 -7.64 -0.48
CA TYR A 69 -13.94 -7.25 0.23
C TYR A 69 -13.70 -7.09 1.73
N ARG A 70 -13.02 -8.04 2.38
CA ARG A 70 -12.73 -7.93 3.82
C ARG A 70 -11.86 -6.73 4.16
N THR A 71 -10.79 -6.49 3.40
CA THR A 71 -9.94 -5.29 3.56
C THR A 71 -10.81 -4.04 3.56
N TRP A 72 -11.62 -3.85 2.52
CA TRP A 72 -12.48 -2.68 2.42
C TRP A 72 -13.50 -2.59 3.57
N LEU A 73 -14.20 -3.68 3.89
CA LEU A 73 -15.29 -3.68 4.86
C LEU A 73 -14.81 -3.52 6.30
N PHE A 74 -13.68 -4.14 6.67
CA PHE A 74 -13.06 -3.90 7.98
C PHE A 74 -12.61 -2.45 8.12
N GLY A 75 -11.99 -1.88 7.08
CA GLY A 75 -11.67 -0.46 7.01
C GLY A 75 -12.89 0.44 7.18
N ALA A 76 -13.95 0.18 6.42
CA ALA A 76 -15.19 0.94 6.46
C ALA A 76 -15.87 0.86 7.84
N ALA A 77 -15.91 -0.33 8.46
CA ALA A 77 -16.44 -0.52 9.80
C ALA A 77 -15.66 0.30 10.85
N ALA A 78 -14.33 0.25 10.80
CA ALA A 78 -13.47 1.03 11.69
C ALA A 78 -13.68 2.56 11.51
N ILE A 79 -13.81 3.01 10.26
CA ILE A 79 -14.08 4.41 9.93
C ILE A 79 -15.48 4.83 10.42
N ASN A 80 -16.50 3.98 10.25
CA ASN A 80 -17.87 4.25 10.69
C ASN A 80 -17.99 4.43 12.20
N ASN A 81 -17.19 3.71 12.97
CA ASN A 81 -17.16 3.83 14.43
C ASN A 81 -16.46 5.12 14.92
N ASN A 82 -15.96 5.96 14.02
CA ASN A 82 -15.37 7.26 14.33
C ASN A 82 -15.92 8.36 13.41
N ALA A 83 -16.94 9.09 13.88
CA ALA A 83 -17.61 10.12 13.10
C ALA A 83 -16.68 11.24 12.62
N THR A 84 -15.70 11.64 13.43
CA THR A 84 -14.71 12.67 13.06
C THR A 84 -13.83 12.18 11.92
N LEU A 85 -13.33 10.95 12.04
CA LEU A 85 -12.52 10.33 11.00
C LEU A 85 -13.31 10.17 9.70
N LYS A 86 -14.52 9.61 9.78
CA LYS A 86 -15.42 9.43 8.63
C LYS A 86 -15.70 10.73 7.89
N ALA A 87 -15.84 11.84 8.62
CA ALA A 87 -16.06 13.15 8.02
C ALA A 87 -14.80 13.75 7.36
N SER A 88 -13.61 13.28 7.73
CA SER A 88 -12.32 13.78 7.23
C SER A 88 -11.74 13.01 6.04
N LEU A 89 -12.19 11.78 5.79
CA LEU A 89 -11.65 10.92 4.74
C LEU A 89 -12.47 11.02 3.45
N ASP A 90 -11.77 11.01 2.32
CA ASP A 90 -12.39 10.64 1.03
C ASP A 90 -12.66 9.13 1.01
N LEU A 91 -13.91 8.77 1.34
CA LEU A 91 -14.34 7.37 1.44
C LEU A 91 -14.32 6.65 0.08
N GLU A 92 -14.42 7.38 -1.04
CA GLU A 92 -14.35 6.77 -2.37
C GLU A 92 -12.91 6.39 -2.72
N VAL A 93 -11.92 7.21 -2.34
CA VAL A 93 -10.48 6.86 -2.43
C VAL A 93 -10.16 5.64 -1.57
N HIS A 94 -10.66 5.61 -0.32
CA HIS A 94 -10.49 4.46 0.56
C HIS A 94 -11.08 3.18 -0.06
N ALA A 95 -12.34 3.25 -0.51
CA ALA A 95 -13.04 2.09 -1.06
C ALA A 95 -12.35 1.52 -2.32
N VAL A 96 -12.05 2.39 -3.29
CA VAL A 96 -11.39 1.99 -4.54
C VAL A 96 -9.98 1.47 -4.26
N GLY A 97 -9.20 2.18 -3.44
CA GLY A 97 -7.83 1.76 -3.10
C GLY A 97 -7.81 0.41 -2.37
N SER A 98 -8.66 0.22 -1.36
CA SER A 98 -8.75 -1.04 -0.63
C SER A 98 -9.19 -2.23 -1.50
N MET A 99 -10.07 -2.03 -2.48
CA MET A 99 -10.50 -3.13 -3.36
C MET A 99 -9.54 -3.41 -4.52
N LEU A 100 -8.63 -2.48 -4.85
CA LEU A 100 -7.65 -2.65 -5.94
C LEU A 100 -6.21 -2.88 -5.44
N HIS A 101 -6.00 -2.97 -4.13
CA HIS A 101 -4.66 -3.02 -3.52
C HIS A 101 -3.80 -4.22 -3.95
N ASP A 102 -4.45 -5.32 -4.33
CA ASP A 102 -3.78 -6.57 -4.74
C ASP A 102 -4.07 -6.96 -6.19
N LEU A 103 -4.22 -6.00 -7.10
CA LEU A 103 -4.24 -6.30 -8.54
C LEU A 103 -2.99 -7.06 -9.00
N GLY A 104 -1.84 -6.77 -8.42
CA GLY A 104 -0.58 -7.45 -8.64
C GLY A 104 -0.55 -8.91 -8.16
N TRP A 105 -1.55 -9.37 -7.39
CA TRP A 105 -1.71 -10.78 -7.01
C TRP A 105 -2.29 -11.65 -8.12
N ASP A 106 -2.64 -11.07 -9.27
CA ASP A 106 -3.24 -11.81 -10.37
C ASP A 106 -2.24 -12.80 -10.99
N ILE A 107 -2.51 -14.09 -10.78
CA ILE A 107 -1.66 -15.19 -11.28
C ILE A 107 -2.14 -15.75 -12.63
N LYS A 108 -3.15 -15.12 -13.26
CA LYS A 108 -3.62 -15.56 -14.58
C LYS A 108 -2.48 -15.49 -15.61
N PRO A 109 -2.40 -16.46 -16.54
CA PRO A 109 -1.52 -16.34 -17.69
C PRO A 109 -1.79 -15.03 -18.44
N HIS A 110 -0.74 -14.28 -18.74
CA HIS A 110 -0.84 -12.97 -19.40
C HIS A 110 -1.69 -11.94 -18.64
N SER A 111 -1.62 -11.95 -17.30
CA SER A 111 -2.23 -10.91 -16.48
C SER A 111 -1.88 -9.50 -17.01
N PRO A 112 -2.88 -8.61 -17.20
CA PRO A 112 -2.65 -7.21 -17.56
C PRO A 112 -2.20 -6.37 -16.36
N TYR A 113 -2.14 -6.96 -15.16
CA TYR A 113 -1.87 -6.28 -13.89
C TYR A 113 -0.54 -6.67 -13.26
N VAL A 114 0.29 -7.42 -13.98
CA VAL A 114 1.58 -7.91 -13.46
C VAL A 114 2.66 -7.71 -14.52
N THR A 115 3.81 -7.19 -14.09
CA THR A 115 5.02 -7.09 -14.90
C THR A 115 6.08 -8.06 -14.39
N ALA A 116 7.16 -8.27 -15.16
CA ALA A 116 8.29 -9.09 -14.71
C ALA A 116 9.22 -8.34 -13.73
N ASP A 117 9.21 -7.01 -13.78
CA ASP A 117 10.31 -6.18 -13.24
C ASP A 117 10.01 -5.56 -11.88
N TYR A 118 8.74 -5.42 -11.51
CA TYR A 118 8.33 -4.67 -10.32
C TYR A 118 7.69 -5.55 -9.26
N SER A 119 7.77 -5.19 -7.98
CA SER A 119 7.06 -5.93 -6.93
C SER A 119 5.54 -5.83 -7.11
N PHE A 120 4.77 -6.71 -6.47
CA PHE A 120 3.33 -6.71 -6.64
C PHE A 120 2.69 -5.40 -6.14
N GLU A 121 3.25 -4.76 -5.12
CA GLU A 121 2.78 -3.48 -4.58
C GLU A 121 2.91 -2.36 -5.62
N VAL A 122 4.04 -2.34 -6.34
CA VAL A 122 4.28 -1.37 -7.42
C VAL A 122 3.33 -1.62 -8.59
N ASP A 123 3.20 -2.89 -9.01
CA ASP A 123 2.28 -3.27 -10.08
C ASP A 123 0.84 -2.91 -9.70
N SER A 124 0.37 -3.29 -8.50
CA SER A 124 -0.97 -2.97 -8.01
C SER A 124 -1.24 -1.47 -8.00
N GLY A 125 -0.33 -0.66 -7.44
CA GLY A 125 -0.52 0.79 -7.32
C GLY A 125 -0.61 1.47 -8.69
N ARG A 126 0.30 1.10 -9.60
CA ARG A 126 0.29 1.57 -10.98
C ARG A 126 -1.00 1.19 -11.69
N PHE A 127 -1.35 -0.08 -11.68
CA PHE A 127 -2.51 -0.57 -12.45
C PHE A 127 -3.85 -0.17 -11.84
N ALA A 128 -3.91 0.11 -10.53
CA ALA A 128 -5.08 0.73 -9.91
C ALA A 128 -5.29 2.15 -10.46
N MET A 129 -4.23 2.94 -10.59
CA MET A 129 -4.33 4.27 -11.23
C MET A 129 -4.79 4.15 -12.69
N ASP A 130 -4.24 3.21 -13.46
CA ASP A 130 -4.64 2.99 -14.85
C ASP A 130 -6.10 2.55 -14.95
N TRP A 131 -6.57 1.67 -14.05
CA TRP A 131 -7.97 1.27 -13.96
C TRP A 131 -8.89 2.48 -13.74
N ILE A 132 -8.56 3.35 -12.77
CA ILE A 132 -9.34 4.56 -12.48
C ILE A 132 -9.32 5.54 -13.66
N LYS A 133 -8.16 5.75 -14.30
CA LYS A 133 -8.04 6.62 -15.48
C LYS A 133 -8.88 6.09 -16.65
N ASN A 134 -8.86 4.79 -16.91
CA ASN A 134 -9.67 4.17 -17.96
C ASN A 134 -11.16 4.25 -17.64
N TRP A 135 -11.53 4.02 -16.38
CA TRP A 135 -12.91 4.15 -15.91
C TRP A 135 -13.43 5.58 -16.11
N THR A 136 -12.64 6.59 -15.72
CA THR A 136 -13.03 8.00 -15.83
C THR A 136 -13.06 8.51 -17.27
N ALA A 137 -12.21 7.97 -18.15
CA ALA A 137 -12.26 8.26 -19.58
C ALA A 137 -13.56 7.74 -20.22
N THR A 138 -14.10 6.63 -19.71
CA THR A 138 -15.32 5.98 -20.24
C THR A 138 -16.60 6.57 -19.62
N ASN A 139 -16.60 6.81 -18.31
CA ASN A 139 -17.79 7.15 -17.53
C ASN A 139 -17.88 8.64 -17.15
N GLY A 140 -16.88 9.45 -17.49
CA GLY A 140 -16.69 10.78 -16.93
C GLY A 140 -16.07 10.72 -15.53
N GLY A 141 -15.95 11.87 -14.86
CA GLY A 141 -15.34 11.92 -13.52
C GLY A 141 -13.85 12.24 -13.51
N ALA A 142 -13.22 12.52 -14.66
CA ALA A 142 -11.78 12.80 -14.74
C ALA A 142 -11.35 14.08 -14.00
N LYS A 143 -12.27 15.01 -13.72
CA LYS A 143 -11.99 16.18 -12.89
C LYS A 143 -12.08 15.86 -11.39
N GLU A 144 -12.94 14.92 -11.05
CA GLU A 144 -13.22 14.45 -9.71
C GLU A 144 -12.16 13.44 -9.23
N TRP A 145 -11.52 12.72 -10.15
CA TRP A 145 -10.35 11.86 -9.94
C TRP A 145 -9.09 12.54 -10.47
N ASP A 146 -8.68 13.60 -9.79
CA ASP A 146 -7.45 14.31 -10.09
C ASP A 146 -6.19 13.50 -9.73
N GLU A 147 -5.02 14.03 -10.11
CA GLU A 147 -3.74 13.38 -9.83
C GLU A 147 -3.51 13.16 -8.32
N VAL A 148 -4.04 14.03 -7.46
CA VAL A 148 -3.88 13.88 -6.00
C VAL A 148 -4.64 12.65 -5.50
N ARG A 149 -5.89 12.44 -5.93
CA ARG A 149 -6.65 11.23 -5.55
C ARG A 149 -6.01 9.96 -6.11
N LEU A 150 -5.50 10.00 -7.33
CA LEU A 150 -4.75 8.90 -7.92
C LEU A 150 -3.50 8.57 -7.11
N GLN A 151 -2.73 9.58 -6.70
CA GLN A 151 -1.54 9.37 -5.85
C GLN A 151 -1.90 8.89 -4.44
N LYS A 152 -3.05 9.29 -3.87
CA LYS A 152 -3.53 8.75 -2.60
C LYS A 152 -3.77 7.24 -2.69
N VAL A 153 -4.42 6.78 -3.76
CA VAL A 153 -4.61 5.34 -4.03
C VAL A 153 -3.25 4.66 -4.21
N ASN A 154 -2.42 5.17 -5.11
CA ASN A 154 -1.12 4.60 -5.42
C ASN A 154 -0.22 4.46 -4.18
N LEU A 155 -0.12 5.49 -3.35
CA LEU A 155 0.68 5.46 -2.12
C LEU A 155 0.13 4.48 -1.07
N GLY A 156 -1.19 4.41 -0.92
CA GLY A 156 -1.83 3.48 0.03
C GLY A 156 -1.56 2.01 -0.32
N ILE A 157 -1.50 1.72 -1.63
CA ILE A 157 -1.21 0.40 -2.18
C ILE A 157 0.30 0.11 -2.16
N LEU A 158 1.12 1.03 -2.66
CA LEU A 158 2.58 0.86 -2.75
C LEU A 158 3.21 0.60 -1.38
N LEU A 159 2.69 1.24 -0.33
CA LEU A 159 3.22 1.15 1.03
C LEU A 159 2.54 0.06 1.87
N GLN A 160 1.69 -0.78 1.28
CA GLN A 160 0.84 -1.70 2.05
C GLN A 160 1.60 -2.75 2.85
N THR A 161 2.83 -3.08 2.42
CA THR A 161 3.73 -4.03 3.09
C THR A 161 4.88 -3.32 3.80
N PHE A 162 4.96 -1.98 3.72
CA PHE A 162 6.02 -1.19 4.33
C PHE A 162 5.58 -0.68 5.72
N VAL A 163 5.98 -1.43 6.74
CA VAL A 163 5.59 -1.17 8.14
C VAL A 163 6.25 0.12 8.66
N GLY A 164 5.44 1.00 9.24
CA GLY A 164 5.90 2.20 9.97
C GLY A 164 6.05 3.48 9.14
N SER A 165 6.05 3.41 7.82
CA SER A 165 6.16 4.60 6.95
C SER A 165 4.81 5.24 6.61
N ASN A 166 3.73 4.47 6.70
CA ASN A 166 2.39 4.87 6.27
C ASN A 166 1.77 5.97 7.15
N GLU A 167 2.32 6.25 8.33
CA GLU A 167 1.82 7.31 9.21
C GLU A 167 2.13 8.74 8.72
N PHE A 168 3.05 8.87 7.76
CA PHE A 168 3.51 10.16 7.22
C PHE A 168 3.01 10.46 5.80
N VAL A 169 1.95 9.77 5.36
CA VAL A 169 1.30 9.99 4.06
C VAL A 169 -0.12 10.57 4.22
N PHE A 170 -0.86 10.72 3.12
CA PHE A 170 -2.24 11.17 3.17
C PHE A 170 -3.09 10.27 4.07
N PRO A 171 -4.06 10.82 4.82
CA PRO A 171 -4.94 10.04 5.67
C PRO A 171 -5.62 8.88 4.93
N GLU A 172 -6.06 9.08 3.69
CA GLU A 172 -6.70 8.03 2.91
C GLU A 172 -5.72 6.91 2.53
N SER A 173 -4.48 7.26 2.17
CA SER A 173 -3.41 6.27 1.91
C SER A 173 -3.11 5.46 3.16
N TYR A 174 -2.98 6.12 4.32
CA TYR A 174 -2.81 5.44 5.60
C TYR A 174 -3.96 4.48 5.88
N TRP A 175 -5.21 4.92 5.68
CA TRP A 175 -6.38 4.09 5.97
C TRP A 175 -6.55 2.94 4.98
N ILE A 176 -6.09 3.04 3.73
CA ILE A 176 -5.98 1.89 2.82
C ILE A 176 -5.04 0.85 3.45
N THR A 177 -3.82 1.22 3.82
CA THR A 177 -2.86 0.29 4.44
C THR A 177 -3.36 -0.25 5.79
N LYS A 178 -3.95 0.61 6.63
CA LYS A 178 -4.50 0.22 7.92
C LYS A 178 -5.60 -0.84 7.78
N SER A 179 -6.38 -0.74 6.70
CA SER A 179 -7.44 -1.70 6.38
C SER A 179 -6.89 -3.08 6.03
N VAL A 180 -5.77 -3.16 5.29
CA VAL A 180 -5.05 -4.42 5.03
C VAL A 180 -4.62 -5.07 6.35
N GLY A 181 -4.15 -4.25 7.29
CA GLY A 181 -3.73 -4.72 8.62
C GLY A 181 -4.85 -5.33 9.48
N PHE A 182 -6.12 -4.98 9.25
CA PHE A 182 -7.24 -5.53 10.04
C PHE A 182 -7.54 -6.99 9.72
N GLU A 183 -7.03 -7.53 8.61
CA GLU A 183 -7.24 -8.93 8.23
C GLU A 183 -6.32 -9.94 8.92
N PHE A 184 -5.36 -9.46 9.71
CA PHE A 184 -4.48 -10.30 10.54
C PHE A 184 -4.81 -10.21 12.05
N PRO A 185 -6.08 -10.43 12.49
CA PRO A 185 -6.48 -10.17 13.86
C PRO A 185 -6.15 -11.36 14.77
N THR A 186 -5.05 -11.26 15.50
CA THR A 186 -4.97 -11.88 16.83
C THR A 186 -4.34 -10.91 17.81
N PRO A 187 -5.13 -10.21 18.67
CA PRO A 187 -6.61 -10.22 18.79
C PRO A 187 -7.34 -9.32 17.76
N GLU A 188 -8.67 -9.45 17.67
CA GLU A 188 -9.54 -8.54 16.91
C GLU A 188 -9.34 -7.08 17.32
N SER A 189 -9.34 -6.18 16.32
CA SER A 189 -9.23 -4.75 16.58
C SER A 189 -10.51 -4.19 17.23
N PRO A 190 -10.42 -3.49 18.37
CA PRO A 190 -11.59 -2.86 19.00
C PRO A 190 -12.20 -1.74 18.15
N LEU A 191 -11.49 -1.26 17.11
CA LEU A 191 -11.99 -0.24 16.20
C LEU A 191 -13.18 -0.71 15.35
N ILE A 192 -13.29 -2.02 15.08
CA ILE A 192 -14.30 -2.60 14.17
C ILE A 192 -15.55 -3.05 14.92
N GLY A 193 -15.38 -3.63 16.10
CA GLY A 193 -16.45 -4.24 16.89
C GLY A 193 -16.79 -5.67 16.43
N ALA A 194 -17.08 -6.55 17.39
CA ALA A 194 -17.27 -7.99 17.16
C ALA A 194 -18.39 -8.32 16.16
N GLU A 195 -19.52 -7.58 16.21
CA GLU A 195 -20.64 -7.80 15.29
C GLU A 195 -20.24 -7.57 13.81
N ASN A 196 -19.41 -6.55 13.54
CA ASN A 196 -18.91 -6.32 12.20
C ASN A 196 -17.94 -7.42 11.77
N TYR A 197 -17.07 -7.91 12.67
CA TYR A 197 -16.24 -9.07 12.37
C TYR A 197 -17.09 -10.29 11.99
N ASP A 198 -18.06 -10.66 12.82
CA ASP A 198 -18.94 -11.81 12.56
C ASP A 198 -19.67 -11.69 11.22
N ASN A 199 -20.24 -10.52 10.92
CA ASN A 199 -20.97 -10.30 9.68
C ASN A 199 -20.06 -10.38 8.45
N ILE A 200 -18.88 -9.75 8.50
CA ILE A 200 -17.91 -9.75 7.40
C ILE A 200 -17.34 -11.16 7.19
N TRP A 201 -16.95 -11.87 8.25
CA TRP A 201 -16.45 -13.25 8.15
C TRP A 201 -17.47 -14.22 7.57
N LYS A 202 -18.75 -14.05 7.95
CA LYS A 202 -19.85 -14.85 7.42
C LYS A 202 -20.09 -14.60 5.93
N ALA A 203 -20.01 -13.35 5.48
CA ALA A 203 -20.23 -12.99 4.08
C ALA A 203 -19.02 -13.31 3.18
N TYR A 204 -17.81 -13.10 3.70
CA TYR A 204 -16.55 -13.19 2.95
C TYR A 204 -15.52 -14.02 3.73
N SER A 205 -15.68 -15.34 3.72
CA SER A 205 -14.84 -16.27 4.50
C SER A 205 -13.33 -16.18 4.21
N ASN A 206 -12.48 -16.24 5.25
CA ASN A 206 -11.02 -16.43 5.14
C ASN A 206 -10.58 -17.90 5.03
N SER A 207 -11.51 -18.85 4.90
CA SER A 207 -11.20 -20.29 4.97
C SER A 207 -10.12 -20.77 4.00
N THR A 208 -9.85 -20.02 2.93
CA THR A 208 -8.81 -20.27 1.93
C THR A 208 -7.75 -19.18 1.83
N MET A 209 -7.81 -18.13 2.65
CA MET A 209 -6.92 -16.95 2.54
C MET A 209 -5.45 -17.34 2.59
N PHE A 210 -5.00 -17.96 3.68
CA PHE A 210 -3.58 -18.32 3.84
C PHE A 210 -3.07 -19.31 2.78
N ARG A 211 -3.91 -20.25 2.32
CA ARG A 211 -3.56 -21.17 1.23
C ARG A 211 -3.40 -20.40 -0.08
N GLY A 212 -4.33 -19.50 -0.38
CA GLY A 212 -4.30 -18.66 -1.58
C GLY A 212 -3.11 -17.71 -1.59
N THR A 213 -2.85 -17.00 -0.48
CA THR A 213 -1.69 -16.12 -0.31
C THR A 213 -0.37 -16.85 -0.49
N ASN A 214 -0.19 -18.00 0.18
CA ASN A 214 1.02 -18.81 0.02
C ASN A 214 1.21 -19.24 -1.45
N PHE A 215 0.13 -19.68 -2.10
CA PHE A 215 0.18 -20.04 -3.52
C PHE A 215 0.54 -18.85 -4.41
N THR A 216 -0.07 -17.67 -4.21
CA THR A 216 0.26 -16.45 -4.96
C THR A 216 1.73 -16.08 -4.82
N PHE A 217 2.22 -15.96 -3.59
CA PHE A 217 3.59 -15.52 -3.32
C PHE A 217 4.62 -16.52 -3.84
N THR A 218 4.34 -17.82 -3.69
CA THR A 218 5.17 -18.87 -4.28
C THR A 218 5.19 -18.76 -5.81
N ASN A 219 4.05 -18.54 -6.46
CA ASN A 219 4.02 -18.37 -7.92
C ASN A 219 4.80 -17.14 -8.37
N MET A 220 4.69 -16.01 -7.68
CA MET A 220 5.49 -14.81 -7.99
C MET A 220 6.99 -15.10 -7.97
N ALA A 221 7.46 -15.85 -6.97
CA ALA A 221 8.85 -16.28 -6.89
C ALA A 221 9.25 -17.25 -8.03
N VAL A 222 8.30 -17.95 -8.66
CA VAL A 222 8.54 -18.78 -9.85
C VAL A 222 8.65 -17.94 -11.13
N TYR A 223 7.67 -17.08 -11.41
CA TYR A 223 7.58 -16.43 -12.73
C TYR A 223 8.25 -15.05 -12.81
N LYS A 224 8.54 -14.41 -11.67
CA LYS A 224 9.23 -13.12 -11.59
C LYS A 224 10.20 -13.03 -10.40
N PRO A 225 11.14 -14.00 -10.25
CA PRO A 225 12.02 -14.08 -9.07
C PRO A 225 12.80 -12.77 -8.81
N ALA A 226 13.28 -12.11 -9.86
CA ALA A 226 14.03 -10.85 -9.74
C ALA A 226 13.26 -9.75 -8.99
N ALA A 227 11.95 -9.64 -9.22
CA ALA A 227 11.09 -8.67 -8.55
C ALA A 227 10.83 -9.01 -7.07
N THR A 228 11.20 -10.20 -6.62
CA THR A 228 10.97 -10.66 -5.24
C THR A 228 12.22 -10.60 -4.36
N TYR A 229 13.43 -10.52 -4.94
CA TYR A 229 14.70 -10.70 -4.23
C TYR A 229 14.94 -9.78 -3.03
N THR A 230 14.44 -8.55 -3.07
CA THR A 230 14.60 -7.55 -2.00
C THR A 230 13.33 -7.33 -1.18
N THR A 231 12.36 -8.24 -1.30
CA THR A 231 11.07 -8.19 -0.61
C THR A 231 10.90 -9.39 0.30
N PHE A 232 9.90 -9.35 1.19
CA PHE A 232 9.55 -10.52 2.02
C PHE A 232 9.10 -11.73 1.19
N LEU A 233 8.70 -11.56 -0.08
CA LEU A 233 8.34 -12.68 -0.96
C LEU A 233 9.51 -13.61 -1.26
N SER A 234 10.75 -13.13 -1.10
CA SER A 234 11.94 -13.97 -1.26
C SER A 234 11.94 -15.18 -0.34
N GLU A 235 11.36 -15.07 0.86
CA GLU A 235 11.18 -16.19 1.80
C GLU A 235 10.31 -17.31 1.21
N PHE A 236 9.25 -16.97 0.48
CA PHE A 236 8.41 -17.96 -0.19
C PHE A 236 9.18 -18.68 -1.30
N GLY A 237 10.01 -17.95 -2.04
CA GLY A 237 10.93 -18.54 -3.03
C GLY A 237 11.91 -19.52 -2.39
N LEU A 238 12.62 -19.09 -1.34
CA LEU A 238 13.61 -19.90 -0.64
C LEU A 238 13.02 -21.18 -0.02
N HIS A 239 11.78 -21.11 0.47
CA HIS A 239 11.12 -22.24 1.12
C HIS A 239 10.38 -23.20 0.17
N TYR A 240 9.82 -22.70 -0.94
CA TYR A 240 8.88 -23.47 -1.76
C TYR A 240 9.27 -23.62 -3.23
N VAL A 241 10.26 -22.87 -3.74
CA VAL A 241 10.62 -22.89 -5.16
C VAL A 241 12.00 -23.54 -5.37
N PRO A 242 12.07 -24.75 -5.98
CA PRO A 242 13.34 -25.41 -6.26
C PRO A 242 14.27 -24.55 -7.12
N GLY A 243 15.51 -24.36 -6.64
CA GLY A 243 16.52 -23.58 -7.34
C GLY A 243 16.40 -22.07 -7.19
N TYR A 244 15.42 -21.56 -6.45
CA TYR A 244 15.35 -20.15 -6.11
C TYR A 244 16.53 -19.74 -5.24
N ASN A 245 17.21 -18.65 -5.63
CA ASN A 245 18.37 -18.12 -4.92
C ASN A 245 18.45 -16.60 -5.15
N ASN A 246 18.46 -15.82 -4.06
CA ASN A 246 18.63 -14.37 -4.10
C ASN A 246 19.97 -13.88 -3.54
N THR A 247 20.90 -14.76 -3.13
CA THR A 247 22.13 -14.40 -2.40
C THR A 247 22.87 -13.23 -3.05
N ASP A 248 23.12 -13.28 -4.36
CA ASP A 248 23.89 -12.27 -5.10
C ASP A 248 23.06 -11.05 -5.54
N ASN A 249 21.77 -11.01 -5.22
CA ASN A 249 20.82 -9.98 -5.67
C ASN A 249 20.22 -9.18 -4.52
N THR A 250 20.76 -9.32 -3.31
CA THR A 250 20.34 -8.57 -2.13
C THR A 250 21.08 -7.23 -2.05
N LEU A 251 20.49 -6.26 -1.34
CA LEU A 251 21.20 -5.03 -0.97
C LEU A 251 22.47 -5.35 -0.15
N PHE A 252 22.42 -6.39 0.68
CA PHE A 252 23.59 -6.89 1.40
C PHE A 252 24.73 -7.26 0.45
N ALA A 253 24.48 -8.09 -0.56
CA ALA A 253 25.49 -8.47 -1.55
C ALA A 253 26.06 -7.27 -2.32
N LEU A 254 25.22 -6.28 -2.65
CA LEU A 254 25.67 -5.04 -3.28
C LEU A 254 26.67 -4.27 -2.40
N ILE A 255 26.34 -4.09 -1.11
CA ILE A 255 27.19 -3.36 -0.17
C ILE A 255 28.49 -4.13 0.12
N GLU A 256 28.43 -5.45 0.30
CA GLU A 256 29.62 -6.29 0.50
C GLU A 256 30.55 -6.25 -0.71
N ALA A 257 30.02 -6.32 -1.93
CA ALA A 257 30.83 -6.19 -3.14
C ALA A 257 31.51 -4.82 -3.23
N GLY A 258 30.78 -3.74 -2.89
CA GLY A 258 31.33 -2.39 -2.80
C GLY A 258 32.44 -2.27 -1.75
N LEU A 259 32.24 -2.86 -0.57
CA LEU A 259 33.23 -2.89 0.51
C LEU A 259 34.52 -3.59 0.08
N GLN A 260 34.43 -4.75 -0.58
CA GLN A 260 35.61 -5.45 -1.08
C GLN A 260 36.36 -4.61 -2.13
N GLY A 261 35.61 -3.89 -2.99
CA GLY A 261 36.19 -2.93 -3.94
C GLY A 261 36.90 -1.77 -3.25
N GLU A 262 36.27 -1.16 -2.25
CA GLU A 262 36.82 -0.04 -1.48
C GLU A 262 38.12 -0.43 -0.76
N ILE A 263 38.15 -1.58 -0.08
CA ILE A 263 39.34 -2.09 0.62
C ILE A 263 40.49 -2.35 -0.38
N ALA A 264 40.18 -2.88 -1.57
CA ALA A 264 41.18 -3.16 -2.58
C ALA A 264 41.78 -1.88 -3.19
N GLU A 265 40.97 -0.83 -3.38
CA GLU A 265 41.40 0.45 -3.94
C GLU A 265 42.13 1.33 -2.90
N TYR A 266 41.71 1.27 -1.63
CA TYR A 266 42.18 2.13 -0.54
C TYR A 266 42.70 1.36 0.69
N PRO A 267 43.70 0.47 0.53
CA PRO A 267 44.11 -0.45 1.60
C PRO A 267 44.70 0.24 2.85
N ASP A 268 45.21 1.46 2.70
CA ASP A 268 45.88 2.22 3.77
C ASP A 268 45.02 3.36 4.35
N VAL A 269 43.78 3.53 3.89
CA VAL A 269 42.88 4.58 4.39
C VAL A 269 42.18 4.08 5.66
N PRO A 270 42.42 4.69 6.85
CA PRO A 270 41.80 4.23 8.08
C PRO A 270 40.30 4.58 8.11
N PHE A 271 39.45 3.57 8.29
CA PHE A 271 38.03 3.74 8.59
C PHE A 271 37.80 3.68 10.11
N VAL A 272 37.44 4.81 10.71
CA VAL A 272 37.15 4.91 12.15
C VAL A 272 35.67 5.22 12.33
N GLN A 273 34.89 4.20 12.70
CA GLN A 273 33.50 4.37 13.15
C GLN A 273 33.45 4.22 14.67
N SER A 274 33.18 5.31 15.39
CA SER A 274 32.94 5.25 16.82
C SER A 274 31.49 4.81 17.07
N ILE A 275 31.29 3.56 17.45
CA ILE A 275 30.04 3.10 18.07
C ILE A 275 30.04 3.61 19.52
N PRO A 276 28.91 4.07 20.09
CA PRO A 276 28.84 4.44 21.50
C PRO A 276 29.49 3.37 22.39
N PRO A 277 30.34 3.74 23.36
CA PRO A 277 31.31 2.84 24.02
C PRO A 277 30.73 1.67 24.82
N ASN A 278 29.40 1.51 24.84
CA ASN A 278 28.72 0.58 25.72
C ASN A 278 28.01 -0.56 24.98
N GLY A 279 28.01 -0.56 23.64
CA GLY A 279 27.16 -1.49 22.87
C GLY A 279 25.66 -1.36 23.20
N ALA A 280 25.29 -0.32 23.94
CA ALA A 280 23.93 0.00 24.28
C ALA A 280 23.21 0.49 23.03
N ASN A 281 21.95 0.09 22.89
CA ASN A 281 21.07 0.62 21.87
C ASN A 281 21.06 2.16 21.98
N PRO A 282 21.48 2.93 20.97
CA PRO A 282 21.50 4.39 21.03
C PRO A 282 20.08 5.01 21.13
N LEU A 283 19.04 4.18 21.02
CA LEU A 283 17.64 4.54 21.17
C LEU A 283 17.05 4.16 22.55
N GLU A 284 17.82 3.48 23.41
CA GLU A 284 17.49 3.20 24.82
C GLU A 284 18.15 4.22 25.77
#